data_AF-X1DQP7-F1
#
_entry.id   AF-X1DQP7-F1
#
_cell.length_a   1.000
_cell.length_b   1.000
_cell.length_c   1.000
_cell.angle_alpha   90.00
_cell.angle_beta   90.00
_cell.angle_gamma   90.00
#
_symmetry.space_group_name_H-M   'P 1'
#
loop_
_entity.id
_entity.type
_entity.pdbx_description
1 polymer ?
#
loop_
_entity_poly.entity_id
_entity_poly.type
_entity_poly.pdbx_seq_one_letter_code
_entity_poly.pdbx_strand_id
1 'polypeptide(L)'
;FKCSGQLFYGYASTSLDDMLKVNGYDSNFDGSKPLGDVECGLRLDKIGTKFVLDKNLRLVEHIHHRISPEVLWGTPEKGGDFRSNYSLMILNQNKNLIKANDYRLTKEELEWIVEHGTHWSVPRPEEGSSRHQLLMDWYNNPPMYDLR
;
A
#
# COMPACT_ATOMS: atom_id res chain seq x y z
N PHE A 1 9.59 2.56 -24.81
CA PHE A 1 8.85 1.40 -24.28
C PHE A 1 7.76 1.94 -23.37
N LYS A 2 6.49 1.53 -23.57
CA LYS A 2 5.39 1.87 -22.66
C LYS A 2 5.43 0.86 -21.52
N CYS A 3 5.57 1.35 -20.30
CA CYS A 3 5.54 0.52 -19.09
C CYS A 3 4.12 0.54 -18.50
N SER A 4 3.72 -0.55 -17.85
CA SER A 4 2.50 -0.54 -17.02
C SER A 4 2.80 0.13 -15.69
N GLY A 5 1.75 0.65 -15.05
CA GLY A 5 1.78 1.20 -13.70
C GLY A 5 2.16 0.19 -12.63
N GLN A 6 2.14 -1.11 -12.94
CA GLN A 6 2.75 -2.14 -12.09
C GLN A 6 4.26 -1.92 -11.90
N LEU A 7 4.91 -1.23 -12.84
CA LEU A 7 6.34 -0.86 -12.77
C LEU A 7 6.57 0.50 -12.10
N PHE A 8 5.54 1.09 -11.47
CA PHE A 8 5.71 2.27 -10.60
C PHE A 8 6.44 1.94 -9.29
N TYR A 9 6.82 0.67 -9.11
CA TYR A 9 7.64 0.19 -8.01
C TYR A 9 9.07 0.74 -8.05
N GLY A 10 9.57 1.18 -6.90
CA GLY A 10 10.94 1.65 -6.73
C GLY A 10 11.13 3.10 -7.18
N TYR A 11 11.85 3.32 -8.28
CA TYR A 11 12.27 4.65 -8.73
C TYR A 11 11.41 5.19 -9.87
N ALA A 12 10.16 5.47 -9.54
CA ALA A 12 9.23 6.11 -10.46
C ALA A 12 8.91 7.54 -10.03
N SER A 13 8.58 8.38 -11.00
CA SER A 13 8.08 9.73 -10.76
C SER A 13 6.86 9.98 -11.64
N THR A 14 6.01 10.88 -11.20
CA THR A 14 4.85 11.35 -11.96
C THR A 14 4.64 12.84 -11.68
N SER A 15 3.77 13.49 -12.45
CA SER A 15 3.42 14.88 -12.20
C SER A 15 2.66 15.04 -10.89
N LEU A 16 2.85 16.19 -10.22
CA LEU A 16 2.03 16.55 -9.06
C LEU A 16 0.55 16.55 -9.44
N ASP A 17 0.19 17.10 -10.60
CA ASP A 17 -1.19 17.14 -11.08
C ASP A 17 -1.85 15.76 -11.13
N ASP A 18 -1.12 14.73 -11.60
CA ASP A 18 -1.61 13.36 -11.64
C ASP A 18 -1.70 12.74 -10.24
N MET A 19 -0.75 13.00 -9.35
CA MET A 19 -0.85 12.58 -7.95
C MET A 19 -2.07 13.17 -7.25
N LEU A 20 -2.37 14.44 -7.53
CA LEU A 20 -3.56 15.10 -7.02
C LEU A 20 -4.84 14.46 -7.60
N LYS A 21 -4.85 14.01 -8.86
CA LYS A 21 -6.03 13.32 -9.46
C LYS A 21 -6.37 12.03 -8.74
N VAL A 22 -5.34 11.25 -8.37
CA VAL A 22 -5.51 9.95 -7.69
C VAL A 22 -5.53 10.08 -6.16
N ASN A 23 -5.40 11.29 -5.62
CA ASN A 23 -5.38 11.58 -4.19
C ASN A 23 -4.24 10.87 -3.43
N GLY A 24 -3.05 10.82 -4.04
CA GLY A 24 -1.85 10.27 -3.40
C GLY A 24 -1.85 8.75 -3.25
N TYR A 25 -1.18 8.25 -2.21
CA TYR A 25 -1.10 6.82 -1.89
C TYR A 25 -2.29 6.38 -1.04
N ASP A 26 -2.68 5.10 -1.12
CA ASP A 26 -3.71 4.52 -0.25
C ASP A 26 -3.19 4.40 1.20
N SER A 27 -3.90 5.02 2.13
CA SER A 27 -3.56 5.09 3.55
C SER A 27 -4.46 4.24 4.45
N ASN A 28 -5.35 3.38 3.93
CA ASN A 28 -6.15 2.45 4.75
C ASN A 28 -5.31 1.59 5.71
N PHE A 29 -4.02 1.50 5.41
CA PHE A 29 -3.02 0.64 6.03
C PHE A 29 -1.69 1.40 6.27
N ASP A 30 -1.75 2.69 6.60
CA ASP A 30 -0.57 3.54 6.75
C ASP A 30 0.34 3.11 7.92
N GLY A 31 1.64 2.94 7.65
CA GLY A 31 2.64 2.42 8.60
C GLY A 31 3.38 1.17 8.12
N SER A 32 2.87 0.48 7.09
CA SER A 32 3.63 -0.51 6.32
C SER A 32 3.34 -0.31 4.83
N LYS A 33 4.39 -0.02 4.05
CA LYS A 33 4.26 0.50 2.67
C LYS A 33 4.51 -0.50 1.53
N PRO A 34 4.62 -1.84 1.70
CA PRO A 34 4.87 -2.71 0.55
C PRO A 34 3.73 -2.59 -0.46
N LEU A 35 4.07 -2.52 -1.74
CA LEU A 35 3.14 -2.41 -2.88
C LEU A 35 2.27 -1.14 -2.93
N GLY A 36 2.42 -0.18 -2.00
CA GLY A 36 1.67 1.08 -2.06
C GLY A 36 2.03 1.92 -3.30
N ASP A 37 3.26 1.81 -3.76
CA ASP A 37 3.75 2.38 -5.02
C ASP A 37 3.13 1.70 -6.25
N VAL A 38 3.11 0.37 -6.29
CA VAL A 38 2.45 -0.41 -7.36
C VAL A 38 0.97 -0.06 -7.46
N GLU A 39 0.26 -0.01 -6.32
CA GLU A 39 -1.16 0.33 -6.25
C GLU A 39 -1.42 1.76 -6.78
N CYS A 40 -0.59 2.72 -6.38
CA CYS A 40 -0.65 4.10 -6.90
C CYS A 40 -0.40 4.14 -8.42
N GLY A 41 0.61 3.42 -8.90
CA GLY A 41 0.91 3.28 -10.32
C GLY A 41 -0.26 2.73 -11.13
N LEU A 42 -0.98 1.74 -10.59
CA LEU A 42 -2.19 1.19 -11.22
C LEU A 42 -3.32 2.24 -11.31
N ARG A 43 -3.50 3.10 -10.31
CA ARG A 43 -4.47 4.21 -10.38
C ARG A 43 -4.07 5.28 -11.39
N LEU A 44 -2.77 5.60 -11.46
CA LEU A 44 -2.21 6.51 -12.46
C LEU A 44 -2.42 5.98 -13.90
N ASP A 45 -2.23 4.67 -14.11
CA ASP A 45 -2.54 4.02 -15.39
C ASP A 45 -4.00 4.23 -15.81
N LYS A 46 -4.95 4.11 -14.86
CA LYS A 46 -6.39 4.28 -15.12
C LYS A 46 -6.76 5.69 -15.57
N ILE A 47 -6.03 6.72 -15.12
CA ILE A 47 -6.25 8.10 -15.57
C ILE A 47 -5.45 8.45 -16.84
N GLY A 48 -4.74 7.47 -17.42
CA GLY A 48 -4.01 7.62 -18.67
C GLY A 48 -2.60 8.20 -18.53
N THR A 49 -2.05 8.25 -17.32
CA THR A 49 -0.63 8.58 -17.11
C THR A 49 0.23 7.57 -17.90
N LYS A 50 1.25 8.06 -18.60
CA LYS A 50 2.13 7.23 -19.43
C LYS A 50 3.47 7.06 -18.75
N PHE A 51 3.81 5.83 -18.39
CA PHE A 51 5.12 5.50 -17.84
C PHE A 51 6.16 5.23 -18.93
N VAL A 52 7.35 5.80 -18.73
CA VAL A 52 8.52 5.64 -19.60
C VAL A 52 9.66 5.06 -18.76
N LEU A 53 10.22 3.95 -19.23
CA LEU A 53 11.48 3.43 -18.68
C LEU A 53 12.65 4.15 -19.33
N ASP A 54 13.36 4.96 -18.55
CA ASP A 54 14.62 5.55 -18.96
C ASP A 54 15.79 4.66 -18.51
N LYS A 55 16.39 3.95 -19.47
CA LYS A 55 17.55 3.07 -19.24
C LYS A 55 18.86 3.83 -18.95
N ASN A 56 18.88 5.14 -19.20
CA ASN A 56 20.05 5.98 -18.96
C ASN A 56 19.94 6.72 -17.61
N LEU A 57 18.76 6.68 -16.97
CA LEU A 57 18.58 7.24 -15.64
C LEU A 57 19.50 6.53 -14.65
N ARG A 58 20.35 7.32 -13.99
CA ARG A 58 21.19 6.86 -12.89
C ARG A 58 20.61 7.38 -11.60
N LEU A 59 20.46 6.49 -10.63
CA LEU A 59 19.99 6.85 -9.31
C LEU A 59 21.01 6.42 -8.27
N VAL A 60 21.15 7.25 -7.24
CA VAL A 60 21.96 6.96 -6.06
C VAL A 60 21.01 6.58 -4.94
N GLU A 61 20.99 5.31 -4.57
CA GLU A 61 20.22 4.81 -3.44
C GLU A 61 21.09 4.80 -2.19
N HIS A 62 20.62 5.45 -1.14
CA HIS A 62 21.14 5.22 0.20
C HIS A 62 20.39 4.04 0.83
N ILE A 63 20.90 2.82 0.57
CA ILE A 63 20.35 1.61 1.17
C ILE A 63 20.53 1.74 2.69
N HIS A 64 19.40 1.81 3.39
CA HIS A 64 19.36 1.79 4.84
C HIS A 64 19.14 0.34 5.26
N HIS A 65 20.05 -0.20 6.08
CA HIS A 65 19.78 -1.47 6.72
C HIS A 65 18.51 -1.36 7.55
N ARG A 66 17.74 -2.45 7.60
CA ARG A 66 16.65 -2.62 8.57
C ARG A 66 17.14 -2.18 9.95
N ILE A 67 16.36 -1.31 10.60
CA ILE A 67 16.65 -0.84 11.96
C ILE A 67 16.81 -2.08 12.85
N SER A 68 17.83 -2.07 13.72
CA SER A 68 18.07 -3.20 14.62
C SER A 68 16.79 -3.53 15.39
N PRO A 69 16.36 -4.80 15.46
CA PRO A 69 15.21 -5.21 16.27
C PRO A 69 15.34 -4.79 17.73
N GLU A 70 16.56 -4.65 18.25
CA GLU A 70 16.85 -4.19 19.62
C GLU A 70 16.47 -2.73 19.87
N VAL A 71 16.40 -1.91 18.81
CA VAL A 71 16.10 -0.48 18.87
C VAL A 71 14.61 -0.21 18.64
N LEU A 72 13.90 -1.15 18.00
CA LEU A 72 12.49 -1.02 17.67
C LEU A 72 11.60 -1.43 18.86
N TRP A 73 11.33 -0.48 19.77
CA TRP A 73 10.33 -0.68 20.83
C TRP A 73 8.94 -1.01 20.22
N GLY A 74 8.38 -2.16 20.60
CA GLY A 74 7.01 -2.56 20.23
C GLY A 74 6.84 -3.19 18.85
N THR A 75 7.92 -3.49 18.11
CA THR A 75 7.79 -4.25 16.85
C THR A 75 7.78 -5.74 17.18
N PRO A 76 6.83 -6.55 16.67
CA PRO A 76 6.77 -7.97 16.98
C PRO A 76 8.11 -8.66 16.67
N GLU A 77 8.69 -9.37 17.65
CA GLU A 77 10.02 -10.02 17.60
C GLU A 77 10.24 -10.97 16.41
N LYS A 78 9.18 -11.30 15.67
CA LYS A 78 9.24 -12.02 14.39
C LYS A 78 8.48 -11.21 13.35
N GLY A 79 9.22 -10.42 12.55
CA GLY A 79 8.72 -9.56 11.48
C GLY A 79 8.09 -10.32 10.32
N GLY A 80 6.90 -10.87 10.55
CA GLY A 80 5.97 -11.31 9.51
C GLY A 80 4.88 -10.27 9.32
N ASP A 81 4.51 -10.02 8.07
CA ASP A 81 3.31 -9.25 7.74
C ASP A 81 2.10 -9.93 8.39
N PHE A 82 1.23 -9.14 9.02
CA PHE A 82 0.00 -9.62 9.67
C PHE A 82 -1.26 -9.12 8.94
N ARG A 83 -1.05 -8.52 7.77
CA ARG A 83 -2.07 -8.00 6.86
C ARG A 83 -1.49 -7.93 5.45
N SER A 84 -2.34 -8.01 4.43
CA SER A 84 -1.90 -8.16 3.05
C SER A 84 -2.19 -6.90 2.23
N ASN A 85 -1.18 -6.07 1.96
CA ASN A 85 -1.30 -4.94 1.03
C ASN A 85 -1.62 -5.41 -0.39
N TYR A 86 -1.19 -6.63 -0.76
CA TYR A 86 -1.56 -7.23 -2.04
C TYR A 86 -3.07 -7.50 -2.12
N SER A 87 -3.67 -8.00 -1.05
CA SER A 87 -5.14 -8.20 -0.99
C SER A 87 -5.87 -6.86 -1.07
N LEU A 88 -5.41 -5.83 -0.34
CA LEU A 88 -5.96 -4.47 -0.48
C LEU A 88 -5.86 -3.93 -1.91
N MET A 89 -4.71 -4.10 -2.57
CA MET A 89 -4.52 -3.71 -3.97
C MET A 89 -5.51 -4.44 -4.89
N ILE A 90 -5.70 -5.75 -4.73
CA ILE A 90 -6.70 -6.51 -5.50
C ILE A 90 -8.11 -5.98 -5.26
N LEU A 91 -8.48 -5.70 -4.01
CA LEU A 91 -9.78 -5.11 -3.68
C LEU A 91 -9.98 -3.78 -4.40
N ASN A 92 -8.99 -2.88 -4.35
CA ASN A 92 -9.03 -1.59 -5.05
C ASN A 92 -9.16 -1.74 -6.56
N GLN A 93 -8.47 -2.74 -7.15
CA GLN A 93 -8.61 -3.06 -8.57
C GLN A 93 -10.02 -3.56 -8.90
N ASN A 94 -10.57 -4.49 -8.12
CA ASN A 94 -11.92 -5.03 -8.32
C ASN A 94 -13.01 -3.96 -8.20
N LYS A 95 -12.84 -3.01 -7.28
CA LYS A 95 -13.73 -1.86 -7.11
C LYS A 95 -13.51 -0.74 -8.13
N ASN A 96 -12.52 -0.91 -9.00
CA ASN A 96 -12.07 0.08 -9.96
C ASN A 96 -11.80 1.47 -9.32
N LEU A 97 -11.24 1.52 -8.12
CA LEU A 97 -10.93 2.79 -7.46
C LEU A 97 -9.86 3.55 -8.26
N ILE A 98 -10.05 4.87 -8.35
CA ILE A 98 -9.14 5.82 -9.02
C ILE A 98 -8.54 6.79 -8.00
N LYS A 99 -9.34 7.22 -7.02
CA LYS A 99 -8.90 8.02 -5.89
C LYS A 99 -8.62 7.12 -4.69
N ALA A 100 -7.56 7.45 -3.94
CA ALA A 100 -7.31 6.91 -2.61
C ALA A 100 -8.00 7.78 -1.54
N ASN A 101 -8.08 7.29 -0.30
CA ASN A 101 -8.41 8.06 0.91
C ASN A 101 -9.77 8.81 0.91
N ASP A 102 -10.67 8.45 -0.02
CA ASP A 102 -12.06 8.91 -0.10
C ASP A 102 -13.07 7.80 0.25
N TYR A 103 -12.55 6.59 0.49
CA TYR A 103 -13.31 5.41 0.85
C TYR A 103 -12.77 4.74 2.13
N ARG A 104 -13.68 4.31 3.01
CA ARG A 104 -13.37 3.49 4.19
C ARG A 104 -13.77 2.05 3.94
N LEU A 105 -12.87 1.11 4.22
CA LEU A 105 -13.16 -0.33 4.15
C LEU A 105 -14.43 -0.68 4.93
N THR A 106 -15.28 -1.54 4.36
CA THR A 106 -16.36 -2.16 5.16
C THR A 106 -15.80 -3.30 6.01
N LYS A 107 -16.63 -3.80 6.93
CA LYS A 107 -16.28 -4.97 7.73
C LYS A 107 -16.07 -6.20 6.85
N GLU A 108 -16.96 -6.41 5.88
CA GLU A 108 -16.90 -7.53 4.93
C GLU A 108 -15.63 -7.47 4.08
N GLU A 109 -15.19 -6.27 3.71
CA GLU A 109 -13.95 -6.07 2.97
C GLU A 109 -12.71 -6.31 3.81
N LEU A 110 -12.71 -5.87 5.07
CA LEU A 110 -11.64 -6.19 6.00
C LEU A 110 -11.53 -7.72 6.19
N GLU A 111 -12.66 -8.39 6.41
CA GLU A 111 -12.72 -9.85 6.52
C GLU A 111 -12.20 -10.53 5.25
N TRP A 112 -12.59 -10.03 4.07
CA TRP A 112 -12.10 -10.52 2.79
C TRP A 112 -10.59 -10.33 2.64
N ILE A 113 -10.04 -9.18 3.02
CA ILE A 113 -8.59 -8.91 2.97
C ILE A 113 -7.83 -9.87 3.88
N VAL A 114 -8.31 -10.09 5.10
CA VAL A 114 -7.68 -10.97 6.09
C VAL A 114 -7.71 -12.42 5.60
N GLU A 115 -8.85 -12.89 5.10
CA GLU A 115 -8.99 -14.24 4.57
C GLU A 115 -8.12 -14.45 3.32
N HIS A 116 -8.22 -13.55 2.34
CA HIS A 116 -7.47 -13.62 1.10
C HIS A 116 -5.94 -13.51 1.32
N GLY A 117 -5.52 -12.78 2.35
CA GLY A 117 -4.13 -12.65 2.75
C GLY A 117 -3.46 -13.99 3.07
N THR A 118 -4.21 -14.96 3.59
CA THR A 118 -3.69 -16.28 3.96
C THR A 118 -3.14 -17.07 2.77
N HIS A 119 -3.70 -16.85 1.56
CA HIS A 119 -3.17 -17.43 0.31
C HIS A 119 -1.74 -16.98 0.00
N TRP A 120 -1.32 -15.84 0.57
CA TRP A 120 -0.01 -15.22 0.38
C TRP A 120 0.89 -15.38 1.60
N SER A 121 0.63 -16.38 2.45
CA SER A 121 1.38 -16.66 3.68
C SER A 121 1.34 -15.54 4.72
N VAL A 122 0.34 -14.64 4.64
CA VAL A 122 0.08 -13.64 5.69
C VAL A 122 -0.83 -14.29 6.74
N PRO A 123 -0.35 -14.56 7.97
CA PRO A 123 -1.17 -15.16 9.01
C PRO A 123 -2.32 -14.24 9.43
N ARG A 124 -3.47 -14.85 9.73
CA ARG A 124 -4.59 -14.15 10.35
C ARG A 124 -4.20 -13.68 11.76
N PRO A 125 -4.37 -12.39 12.10
CA PRO A 125 -4.15 -11.92 13.46
C PRO A 125 -5.11 -12.58 14.44
N GLU A 126 -4.58 -13.13 15.53
CA GLU A 126 -5.40 -13.67 16.63
C GLU A 126 -6.11 -12.55 17.37
N GLU A 127 -7.40 -12.73 17.68
CA GLU A 127 -8.17 -11.76 18.44
C GLU A 127 -7.52 -11.48 19.81
N GLY A 128 -7.44 -10.20 20.19
CA GLY A 128 -6.76 -9.77 21.42
C GLY A 128 -5.24 -9.61 21.30
N SER A 129 -4.60 -10.11 20.23
CA SER A 129 -3.16 -9.87 19.98
C SER A 129 -2.88 -8.40 19.62
N SER A 130 -1.64 -7.95 19.82
CA SER A 130 -1.21 -6.59 19.43
C SER A 130 -1.35 -6.32 17.92
N ARG A 131 -1.15 -7.36 17.09
CA ARG A 131 -1.35 -7.29 15.64
C ARG A 131 -2.81 -7.09 15.27
N HIS A 132 -3.71 -7.79 15.96
CA HIS A 132 -5.15 -7.61 15.76
C HIS A 132 -5.59 -6.22 16.23
N GLN A 133 -5.10 -5.74 17.38
CA GLN A 133 -5.39 -4.38 17.86
C GLN A 133 -4.93 -3.33 16.85
N LEU A 134 -3.70 -3.41 16.35
CA LEU A 134 -3.19 -2.48 15.34
C LEU A 134 -3.97 -2.55 14.02
N LEU A 135 -4.36 -3.75 13.56
CA LEU A 135 -5.23 -3.90 12.39
C LEU A 135 -6.58 -3.19 12.61
N MET A 136 -7.19 -3.37 13.78
CA MET A 136 -8.46 -2.73 14.12
C MET A 136 -8.31 -1.22 14.28
N ASP A 137 -7.18 -0.73 14.80
CA ASP A 137 -6.91 0.70 14.91
C ASP A 137 -6.86 1.37 13.54
N TRP A 138 -6.17 0.76 12.57
CA TRP A 138 -6.16 1.21 11.18
C TRP A 138 -7.55 1.17 10.55
N TYR A 139 -8.28 0.08 10.73
CA TYR A 139 -9.63 -0.07 10.20
C TYR A 139 -10.61 0.96 10.76
N ASN A 140 -10.54 1.26 12.06
CA ASN A 140 -11.42 2.20 12.73
C ASN A 140 -11.04 3.67 12.45
N ASN A 141 -9.75 3.93 12.23
CA ASN A 141 -9.20 5.28 12.08
C ASN A 141 -8.37 5.44 10.80
N PRO A 142 -8.91 5.10 9.60
CA PRO A 142 -8.16 5.28 8.37
C PRO A 142 -7.97 6.79 8.12
N PRO A 143 -6.78 7.24 7.68
CA PRO A 143 -6.59 8.60 7.21
C PRO A 143 -7.53 8.88 6.02
N MET A 144 -8.38 9.90 6.18
CA MET A 144 -9.31 10.36 5.16
C MET A 144 -8.98 11.82 4.84
N TYR A 145 -8.69 12.11 3.57
CA TYR A 145 -8.31 13.45 3.13
C TYR A 145 -8.52 13.60 1.63
N ASP A 146 -8.55 14.84 1.14
CA ASP A 146 -8.49 15.17 -0.29
C ASP A 146 -7.32 16.13 -0.50
N LEU A 147 -6.43 15.81 -1.44
CA LEU A 147 -5.28 16.63 -1.79
C LEU A 147 -5.65 17.77 -2.76
N ARG A 148 -6.90 17.85 -3.24
CA ARG A 148 -7.39 18.86 -4.19
C ARG A 148 -8.29 19.92 -3.58
#